data_AF-A0A933YK17-F1
#
_entry.id   AF-A0A933YK17-F1
#
_cell.length_a   1.000
_cell.length_b   1.000
_cell.length_c   1.000
_cell.angle_alpha   90.00
_cell.angle_beta   90.00
_cell.angle_gamma   90.00
#
_symmetry.space_group_name_H-M   'P 1'
#
loop_
_entity.id
_entity.type
_entity.pdbx_description
1 polymer ?
#
loop_
_entity_poly.entity_id
_entity_poly.type
_entity_poly.pdbx_seq_one_letter_code
_entity_poly.pdbx_strand_id
1 'polypeptide(L)'
;MAWINEFRNRLDRFESSVPSVGDEIPISIKIRIDSGCYSRGCCPAAYRIIDRKLSDLRKDSERFEFEEHETGPEILVYLAVTAAGLGLAKSIIELVTTIIKARTEGRKKGDRHDDPITIIVRRLDSLDSGDSLLEERLITFHQNESVTDDLIEKIILDGSDKLVQAAVTKKRAASRKKTIRPKK
;
A
#
# COMPACT_ATOMS: atom_id res chain seq x y z
N MET A 1 -4.64 2.85 -19.69
CA MET A 1 -3.90 1.61 -20.02
C MET A 1 -2.44 1.67 -19.57
N ALA A 2 -1.67 2.72 -19.88
CA ALA A 2 -0.23 2.81 -19.51
C ALA A 2 0.07 2.67 -18.00
N TRP A 3 -0.66 3.38 -17.14
CA TRP A 3 -0.41 3.36 -15.68
C TRP A 3 -0.57 1.98 -15.02
N ILE A 4 -1.55 1.16 -15.46
CA ILE A 4 -1.74 -0.19 -14.90
C ILE A 4 -0.53 -1.07 -15.23
N ASN A 5 0.07 -0.91 -16.41
CA ASN A 5 1.28 -1.62 -16.79
C ASN A 5 2.48 -1.14 -15.97
N GLU A 6 2.61 0.17 -15.70
CA GLU A 6 3.64 0.69 -14.80
C GLU A 6 3.48 0.12 -13.39
N PHE A 7 2.26 0.10 -12.86
CA PHE A 7 1.97 -0.48 -11.55
C PHE A 7 2.32 -1.97 -11.50
N ARG A 8 1.92 -2.74 -12.53
CA ARG A 8 2.30 -4.16 -12.67
C ARG A 8 3.81 -4.32 -12.67
N ASN A 9 4.53 -3.58 -13.50
CA ASN A 9 5.99 -3.67 -13.58
C ASN A 9 6.66 -3.34 -12.24
N ARG A 10 6.12 -2.39 -11.46
CA ARG A 10 6.62 -2.10 -10.11
C ARG A 10 6.38 -3.27 -9.16
N LEU A 11 5.19 -3.88 -9.17
CA LEU A 11 4.87 -5.03 -8.33
C LEU A 11 5.70 -6.27 -8.72
N ASP A 12 5.81 -6.57 -10.01
CA ASP A 12 6.63 -7.68 -10.53
C ASP A 12 8.11 -7.50 -10.15
N ARG A 13 8.63 -6.26 -10.23
CA ARG A 13 10.00 -5.93 -9.81
C ARG A 13 10.18 -6.15 -8.31
N PHE A 14 9.23 -5.69 -7.50
CA PHE A 14 9.23 -5.90 -6.05
C PHE A 14 9.25 -7.39 -5.71
N GLU A 15 8.35 -8.18 -6.32
CA GLU A 15 8.27 -9.62 -6.10
C GLU A 15 9.54 -10.36 -6.52
N SER A 16 10.18 -9.91 -7.60
CA SER A 16 11.45 -10.47 -8.08
C SER A 16 12.65 -10.10 -7.18
N SER A 17 12.59 -8.94 -6.52
CA SER A 17 13.71 -8.38 -5.74
C SER A 17 13.62 -8.71 -4.26
N VAL A 18 12.41 -8.94 -3.75
CA VAL A 18 12.11 -9.19 -2.34
C VAL A 18 11.39 -10.54 -2.23
N PRO A 19 12.04 -11.60 -1.70
CA PRO A 19 11.40 -12.90 -1.57
C PRO A 19 10.21 -12.86 -0.61
N SER A 20 9.10 -13.46 -1.02
CA SER A 20 7.99 -13.78 -0.13
C SER A 20 8.35 -14.94 0.80
N VAL A 21 7.72 -14.98 1.97
CA VAL A 21 7.88 -16.03 2.97
C VAL A 21 6.50 -16.56 3.36
N GLY A 22 6.26 -17.85 3.11
CA GLY A 22 4.98 -18.49 3.43
C GLY A 22 3.83 -17.96 2.57
N ASP A 23 2.64 -17.86 3.17
CA ASP A 23 1.42 -17.39 2.51
C ASP A 23 1.33 -15.85 2.59
N GLU A 24 2.16 -15.17 1.82
CA GLU A 24 2.22 -13.72 1.71
C GLU A 24 1.59 -13.22 0.41
N ILE A 25 0.90 -12.07 0.46
CA ILE A 25 0.26 -11.44 -0.70
C ILE A 25 0.90 -10.07 -0.93
N PRO A 26 1.44 -9.79 -2.13
CA PRO A 26 1.99 -8.48 -2.44
C PRO A 26 0.86 -7.45 -2.55
N ILE A 27 1.03 -6.32 -1.87
CA ILE A 27 0.12 -5.19 -1.92
C ILE A 27 0.92 -3.88 -2.10
N SER A 28 0.21 -2.87 -2.57
CA SER A 28 0.71 -1.50 -2.62
C SER A 28 -0.10 -0.61 -1.69
N ILE A 29 0.57 0.05 -0.76
CA ILE A 29 -0.01 1.08 0.11
C ILE A 29 0.38 2.44 -0.46
N LYS A 30 -0.58 3.13 -1.06
CA LYS A 30 -0.42 4.44 -1.65
C LYS A 30 -0.91 5.51 -0.67
N ILE A 31 -0.01 6.43 -0.30
CA ILE A 31 -0.33 7.63 0.46
C ILE A 31 -0.51 8.76 -0.54
N ARG A 32 -1.77 9.05 -0.90
CA ARG A 32 -2.12 9.96 -1.99
C ARG A 32 -2.60 11.30 -1.45
N ILE A 33 -2.06 12.39 -1.96
CA ILE A 33 -2.72 13.70 -1.89
C ILE A 33 -3.74 13.85 -3.01
N ASP A 34 -4.90 14.44 -2.72
CA ASP A 34 -5.96 14.62 -3.71
C ASP A 34 -5.66 15.75 -4.71
N SER A 35 -4.87 16.74 -4.30
CA SER A 35 -4.42 17.86 -5.12
C SER A 35 -3.03 18.34 -4.68
N GLY A 36 -2.34 19.07 -5.55
CA GLY A 36 -1.00 19.61 -5.29
C GLY A 36 0.13 18.58 -5.48
N CYS A 37 1.21 18.75 -4.71
CA CYS A 37 2.41 17.94 -4.80
C CYS A 37 2.90 17.45 -3.42
N TYR A 38 3.39 16.21 -3.39
CA TYR A 38 3.98 15.55 -2.23
C TYR A 38 5.18 14.66 -2.60
N SER A 39 6.11 15.25 -3.35
CA SER A 39 7.45 14.72 -3.64
C SER A 39 8.52 15.45 -2.82
N ARG A 40 9.76 14.97 -2.86
CA ARG A 40 10.94 15.62 -2.27
C ARG A 40 11.10 17.06 -2.77
N GLY A 41 10.83 17.29 -4.06
CA GLY A 41 10.97 18.61 -4.67
C GLY A 41 10.00 19.65 -4.09
N CYS A 42 8.78 19.24 -3.78
CA CYS A 42 7.75 20.14 -3.27
C CYS A 42 7.68 20.18 -1.74
N CYS A 43 8.13 19.11 -1.08
CA CYS A 43 8.00 18.92 0.36
C CYS A 43 9.31 18.46 1.01
N PRO A 44 10.39 19.24 0.87
CA PRO A 44 11.71 18.86 1.36
C PRO A 44 11.76 18.72 2.89
N ALA A 45 10.92 19.42 3.65
CA ALA A 45 10.89 19.26 5.10
C ALA A 45 10.23 17.94 5.53
N ALA A 46 9.10 17.58 4.91
CA ALA A 46 8.46 16.28 5.13
C ALA A 46 9.39 15.12 4.74
N TYR A 47 10.03 15.20 3.56
CA TYR A 47 10.89 14.12 3.09
C TYR A 47 12.15 13.94 3.93
N ARG A 48 12.70 14.98 4.57
CA ARG A 48 13.78 14.79 5.55
C ARG A 48 13.39 13.88 6.73
N ILE A 49 12.11 13.89 7.12
CA ILE A 49 11.59 13.02 8.18
C ILE A 49 11.41 11.60 7.63
N ILE A 50 10.83 11.48 6.44
CA ILE A 50 10.59 10.19 5.77
C ILE A 50 11.91 9.48 5.46
N ASP A 51 12.87 10.18 4.85
CA ASP A 51 14.17 9.63 4.48
C ASP A 51 14.97 9.15 5.70
N ARG A 52 14.79 9.78 6.87
CA ARG A 52 15.38 9.29 8.12
C ARG A 52 14.77 7.94 8.51
N LYS A 53 13.44 7.83 8.54
CA LYS A 53 12.76 6.55 8.85
C LYS A 53 13.12 5.46 7.84
N LEU A 54 13.16 5.79 6.54
CA LEU A 54 13.61 4.87 5.49
C LEU A 54 15.05 4.41 5.70
N SER A 55 15.95 5.31 6.09
CA SER A 55 17.35 4.95 6.37
C SER A 55 17.46 3.98 7.54
N ASP A 56 16.59 4.08 8.55
CA ASP A 56 16.62 3.17 9.70
C ASP A 56 16.06 1.80 9.31
N LEU A 57 14.93 1.76 8.58
CA LEU A 57 14.35 0.49 8.10
C LEU A 57 15.26 -0.29 7.14
N ARG A 58 16.07 0.42 6.34
CA ARG A 58 17.07 -0.22 5.47
C ARG A 58 18.20 -0.89 6.26
N LYS A 59 18.59 -0.35 7.42
CA LYS A 59 19.58 -0.99 8.30
C LYS A 59 19.02 -2.28 8.90
N ASP A 60 17.72 -2.28 9.18
CA ASP A 60 17.01 -3.43 9.75
C ASP A 60 16.62 -4.50 8.71
N SER A 61 17.03 -4.33 7.44
CA SER A 61 16.76 -5.26 6.33
C SER A 61 15.27 -5.56 6.11
N GLU A 62 14.41 -4.56 6.33
CA GLU A 62 12.97 -4.69 6.20
C GLU A 62 12.54 -5.00 4.75
N ARG A 63 11.53 -5.87 4.58
CA ARG A 63 11.08 -6.37 3.27
C ARG A 63 10.01 -5.48 2.63
N PHE A 64 10.44 -4.35 2.08
CA PHE A 64 9.55 -3.44 1.35
C PHE A 64 10.30 -2.65 0.26
N GLU A 65 9.56 -2.08 -0.69
CA GLU A 65 10.08 -1.11 -1.67
C GLU A 65 9.31 0.22 -1.52
N PHE A 66 10.04 1.33 -1.63
CA PHE A 66 9.49 2.68 -1.50
C PHE A 66 9.63 3.42 -2.82
N GLU A 67 8.50 3.87 -3.36
CA GLU A 67 8.41 4.58 -4.63
C GLU A 67 7.93 6.01 -4.37
N GLU A 68 8.76 6.98 -4.76
CA GLU A 68 8.39 8.39 -4.70
C GLU A 68 7.53 8.76 -5.91
N HIS A 69 6.29 9.22 -5.68
CA HIS A 69 5.50 9.85 -6.75
C HIS A 69 5.17 11.29 -6.38
N GLU A 70 4.93 12.13 -7.39
CA GLU A 70 4.47 13.51 -7.22
C GLU A 70 3.19 13.61 -6.38
N THR A 71 2.29 12.64 -6.54
CA THR A 71 1.02 12.55 -5.79
C THR A 71 1.16 11.94 -4.39
N GLY A 72 2.39 11.78 -3.90
CA GLY A 72 2.72 11.17 -2.61
C GLY A 72 3.40 9.81 -2.75
N PRO A 73 3.95 9.24 -1.68
CA PRO A 73 4.72 8.00 -1.75
C PRO A 73 3.83 6.75 -1.90
N GLU A 74 4.41 5.70 -2.48
CA GLU A 74 3.85 4.35 -2.60
C GLU A 74 4.81 3.36 -1.92
N ILE A 75 4.25 2.43 -1.15
CA ILE A 75 5.00 1.37 -0.44
C ILE A 75 4.52 0.03 -0.98
N LEU A 76 5.45 -0.76 -1.52
CA LEU A 76 5.20 -2.14 -1.92
C LEU A 76 5.65 -3.06 -0.80
N VAL A 77 4.77 -3.95 -0.37
CA VAL A 77 4.99 -4.79 0.81
C VAL A 77 4.20 -6.09 0.71
N TYR A 78 4.67 -7.12 1.41
CA TYR A 78 3.90 -8.34 1.62
C TYR A 78 2.97 -8.25 2.82
N LEU A 79 1.75 -8.70 2.62
CA LEU A 79 0.76 -8.91 3.65
C LEU A 79 0.75 -10.40 4.03
N ALA A 80 1.02 -10.72 5.30
CA ALA A 80 1.02 -12.09 5.78
C ALA A 80 -0.43 -12.58 5.97
N VAL A 81 -0.74 -13.76 5.45
CA VAL A 81 -2.04 -14.43 5.66
C VAL A 81 -1.83 -15.57 6.65
N THR A 82 -2.50 -15.48 7.80
CA THR A 82 -2.39 -16.48 8.88
C THR A 82 -3.76 -17.00 9.29
N ALA A 83 -3.79 -18.04 10.12
CA ALA A 83 -5.03 -18.53 10.71
C ALA A 83 -5.75 -17.47 11.59
N ALA A 84 -5.00 -16.50 12.14
CA ALA A 84 -5.55 -15.39 12.92
C ALA A 84 -6.04 -14.21 12.06
N GLY A 85 -5.84 -14.28 10.74
CA GLY A 85 -6.16 -13.21 9.81
C GLY A 85 -4.92 -12.62 9.13
N LEU A 86 -5.07 -11.39 8.66
CA LEU A 86 -4.03 -10.65 7.95
C LEU A 86 -3.09 -9.97 8.95
N GLY A 87 -1.81 -9.88 8.59
CA GLY A 87 -0.80 -9.18 9.37
C GLY A 87 0.13 -8.35 8.50
N LEU A 88 0.59 -7.23 9.04
CA LEU A 88 1.57 -6.36 8.43
C LEU A 88 2.70 -6.06 9.42
N ALA A 89 3.93 -5.92 8.93
CA ALA A 89 5.06 -5.59 9.79
C ALA A 89 4.84 -4.24 10.49
N LYS A 90 5.09 -4.20 11.81
CA LYS A 90 4.94 -3.00 12.64
C LYS A 90 5.74 -1.81 12.09
N SER A 91 6.95 -2.07 11.61
CA SER A 91 7.83 -1.09 10.98
C SER A 91 7.19 -0.39 9.77
N ILE A 92 6.36 -1.10 9.00
CA ILE A 92 5.63 -0.57 7.85
C ILE A 92 4.44 0.29 8.31
N ILE A 93 3.72 -0.14 9.35
CA ILE A 93 2.69 0.71 9.99
C ILE A 93 3.30 2.01 10.48
N GLU A 94 4.41 1.94 11.22
CA GLU A 94 5.13 3.11 11.70
C GLU A 94 5.63 4.00 10.54
N LEU A 95 6.06 3.42 9.42
CA LEU A 95 6.45 4.17 8.23
C LEU A 95 5.26 4.95 7.64
N VAL A 96 4.11 4.29 7.45
CA VAL A 96 2.89 4.94 6.95
C VAL A 96 2.47 6.08 7.88
N THR A 97 2.40 5.82 9.19
CA THR A 97 2.11 6.85 10.19
C THR A 97 3.11 8.00 10.11
N THR A 98 4.41 7.70 9.97
CA THR A 98 5.47 8.70 9.86
C THR A 98 5.29 9.56 8.63
N ILE A 99 4.96 8.99 7.47
CA ILE A 99 4.69 9.74 6.24
C ILE A 99 3.54 10.72 6.48
N ILE A 100 2.41 10.26 7.00
CA ILE A 100 1.24 11.12 7.22
C ILE A 100 1.58 12.25 8.19
N LYS A 101 2.27 11.97 9.30
CA LYS A 101 2.72 12.98 10.26
C LYS A 101 3.76 13.93 9.67
N ALA A 102 4.65 13.44 8.81
CA ALA A 102 5.69 14.23 8.17
C ALA A 102 5.09 15.33 7.29
N ARG A 103 3.91 15.13 6.72
CA ARG A 103 3.20 16.18 5.98
C ARG A 103 2.88 17.39 6.88
N THR A 104 2.21 17.16 8.00
CA THR A 104 1.85 18.22 8.95
C THR A 104 3.09 18.90 9.52
N GLU A 105 4.12 18.12 9.84
CA GLU A 105 5.37 18.66 10.37
C GLU A 105 6.20 19.41 9.31
N GLY A 106 6.21 18.94 8.07
CA GLY A 106 6.86 19.60 6.95
C GLY A 106 6.25 20.97 6.66
N ARG A 107 4.92 21.09 6.78
CA ARG A 107 4.23 22.38 6.62
C ARG A 107 4.66 23.41 7.66
N LYS A 108 4.78 23.01 8.94
CA LYS A 108 5.30 23.88 10.01
C LYS A 108 6.71 24.39 9.70
N LYS A 109 7.45 23.70 8.82
CA LYS A 109 8.80 24.00 8.37
C LYS A 109 8.87 24.62 6.97
N GLY A 110 7.73 25.00 6.38
CA GLY A 110 7.65 25.78 5.13
C GLY A 110 7.23 24.99 3.88
N ASP A 111 6.88 23.70 3.98
CA ASP A 111 6.28 22.99 2.84
C ASP A 111 4.92 23.61 2.48
N ARG A 112 4.68 23.87 1.18
CA ARG A 112 3.57 24.73 0.72
C ARG A 112 2.19 24.07 0.71
N HIS A 113 2.11 22.81 0.29
CA HIS A 113 0.84 22.15 0.01
C HIS A 113 0.21 21.57 1.26
N ASP A 114 -1.11 21.63 1.36
CA ASP A 114 -1.85 21.31 2.58
C ASP A 114 -3.09 20.43 2.33
N ASP A 115 -3.22 19.91 1.11
CA ASP A 115 -4.30 19.02 0.70
C ASP A 115 -4.39 17.74 1.57
N PRO A 116 -5.60 17.20 1.75
CA PRO A 116 -5.82 15.97 2.50
C PRO A 116 -5.06 14.78 1.93
N ILE A 117 -4.73 13.84 2.80
CA ILE A 117 -4.04 12.60 2.44
C ILE A 117 -5.02 11.43 2.50
N THR A 118 -5.24 10.76 1.38
CA THR A 118 -5.98 9.50 1.32
C THR A 118 -5.03 8.30 1.30
N ILE A 119 -5.29 7.30 2.14
CA ILE A 119 -4.63 6.00 2.02
C ILE A 119 -5.42 5.11 1.07
N ILE A 120 -4.71 4.48 0.14
CA ILE A 120 -5.27 3.58 -0.84
C ILE A 120 -4.46 2.28 -0.79
N VAL A 121 -5.13 1.14 -0.70
CA VAL A 121 -4.49 -0.18 -0.83
C VAL A 121 -4.86 -0.79 -2.17
N ARG A 122 -3.86 -1.35 -2.86
CA ARG A 122 -4.00 -1.93 -4.19
C ARG A 122 -3.40 -3.32 -4.26
N ARG A 123 -3.97 -4.13 -5.14
CA ARG A 123 -3.49 -5.46 -5.48
C ARG A 123 -3.82 -5.79 -6.94
N LEU A 124 -2.99 -6.62 -7.56
CA LEU A 124 -3.34 -7.31 -8.81
C LEU A 124 -4.01 -8.67 -8.50
N ASP A 125 -5.18 -8.90 -9.10
CA ASP A 125 -5.85 -10.20 -9.06
C ASP A 125 -5.29 -11.09 -10.18
N SER A 126 -4.53 -12.12 -9.80
CA SER A 126 -3.90 -13.08 -10.72
C SER A 126 -4.84 -14.15 -11.25
N LEU A 127 -6.15 -14.06 -10.96
CA LEU A 127 -7.14 -15.08 -11.35
C LEU A 127 -7.66 -14.96 -12.79
N ASP A 128 -7.54 -13.80 -13.43
CA ASP A 128 -7.99 -13.59 -14.80
C ASP A 128 -6.79 -13.33 -15.72
N SER A 129 -6.90 -13.79 -16.98
CA SER A 129 -5.90 -13.63 -18.06
C SER A 129 -5.61 -12.17 -18.47
N GLY A 130 -6.07 -11.21 -17.68
CA GLY A 130 -5.52 -9.86 -17.58
C GLY A 130 -5.68 -9.42 -16.13
N ASP A 131 -4.57 -9.10 -15.45
CA ASP A 131 -4.61 -8.80 -14.01
C ASP A 131 -5.56 -7.64 -13.74
N SER A 132 -6.69 -7.94 -13.10
CA SER A 132 -7.66 -6.91 -12.72
C SER A 132 -7.14 -6.21 -11.48
N LEU A 133 -6.97 -4.89 -11.56
CA LEU A 133 -6.59 -4.07 -10.42
C LEU A 133 -7.74 -4.05 -9.41
N LEU A 134 -7.45 -4.46 -8.18
CA LEU A 134 -8.31 -4.24 -7.03
C LEU A 134 -7.75 -3.06 -6.25
N GLU A 135 -8.59 -2.06 -5.96
CA GLU A 135 -8.23 -0.85 -5.23
C GLU A 135 -9.30 -0.57 -4.17
N GLU A 136 -8.86 -0.29 -2.94
CA GLU A 136 -9.72 0.21 -1.86
C GLU A 136 -9.16 1.54 -1.34
N ARG A 137 -10.00 2.58 -1.33
CA ARG A 137 -9.70 3.85 -0.64
C ARG A 137 -10.15 3.72 0.81
N LEU A 138 -9.24 3.90 1.76
CA LEU A 138 -9.47 3.56 3.17
C LEU A 138 -10.03 4.73 3.98
N ILE A 139 -9.22 5.78 4.10
CA ILE A 139 -9.53 6.96 4.89
C ILE A 139 -8.78 8.16 4.30
N THR A 140 -9.34 9.34 4.50
CA THR A 140 -8.73 10.62 4.16
C THR A 140 -8.44 11.40 5.43
N PHE A 141 -7.18 11.79 5.63
CA PHE A 141 -6.71 12.55 6.77
C PHE A 141 -6.60 14.04 6.45
N HIS A 142 -7.15 14.86 7.34
CA HIS A 142 -7.01 16.31 7.34
C HIS A 142 -5.93 16.76 8.36
N GLN A 143 -5.46 18.00 8.21
CA GLN A 143 -4.22 18.52 8.84
C GLN A 143 -4.11 18.41 10.37
N ASN A 144 -5.23 18.27 11.06
CA ASN A 144 -5.30 18.29 12.53
C ASN A 144 -5.81 16.97 13.12
N GLU A 145 -5.99 15.95 12.30
CA GLU A 145 -6.47 14.66 12.79
C GLU A 145 -5.34 13.89 13.46
N SER A 146 -5.62 13.29 14.61
CA SER A 146 -4.65 12.47 15.32
C SER A 146 -4.49 11.14 14.61
N VAL A 147 -3.27 10.85 14.17
CA VAL A 147 -2.92 9.60 13.50
C VAL A 147 -2.07 8.74 14.45
N THR A 148 -2.57 7.55 14.76
CA THR A 148 -1.89 6.56 15.61
C THR A 148 -1.57 5.30 14.82
N ASP A 149 -0.55 4.56 15.25
CA ASP A 149 -0.15 3.31 14.59
C ASP A 149 -1.30 2.29 14.62
N ASP A 150 -2.00 2.13 15.74
CA ASP A 150 -3.17 1.24 15.87
C ASP A 150 -4.29 1.59 14.89
N LEU A 151 -4.54 2.88 14.65
CA LEU A 151 -5.54 3.32 13.67
C LEU A 151 -5.10 2.93 12.26
N ILE A 152 -3.83 3.19 11.91
CA ILE A 152 -3.26 2.88 10.60
C ILE A 152 -3.22 1.37 10.34
N GLU A 153 -2.84 0.58 11.33
CA GLU A 153 -2.88 -0.89 11.26
C GLU A 153 -4.29 -1.37 10.97
N LYS A 154 -5.26 -0.96 11.80
CA LYS A 154 -6.63 -1.40 11.65
C LYS A 154 -7.20 -1.10 10.27
N ILE A 155 -7.08 0.15 9.79
CA ILE A 155 -7.67 0.53 8.49
C ILE A 155 -7.00 -0.22 7.32
N ILE A 156 -5.68 -0.45 7.37
CA ILE A 156 -4.95 -1.14 6.30
C ILE A 156 -5.34 -2.61 6.27
N LEU A 157 -5.41 -3.27 7.44
CA LEU A 157 -5.81 -4.67 7.51
C LEU A 157 -7.27 -4.87 7.09
N ASP A 158 -8.20 -4.04 7.58
CA ASP A 158 -9.62 -4.09 7.21
C ASP A 158 -9.82 -3.85 5.70
N GLY A 159 -9.09 -2.87 5.15
CA GLY A 159 -9.08 -2.58 3.71
C GLY A 159 -8.53 -3.73 2.88
N SER A 160 -7.43 -4.33 3.36
CA SER A 160 -6.78 -5.44 2.66
C SER A 160 -7.62 -6.72 2.71
N ASP A 161 -8.35 -6.98 3.79
CA ASP A 161 -9.26 -8.14 3.89
C ASP A 161 -10.31 -8.12 2.77
N LYS A 162 -10.90 -6.95 2.49
CA LYS A 162 -11.84 -6.80 1.37
C LYS A 162 -11.21 -7.21 0.03
N LEU A 163 -9.96 -6.82 -0.21
CA LEU A 163 -9.24 -7.17 -1.45
C LEU A 163 -8.89 -8.67 -1.50
N VAL A 164 -8.57 -9.29 -0.36
CA VAL A 164 -8.25 -10.71 -0.28
C VAL A 164 -9.50 -11.58 -0.40
N GLN A 165 -10.60 -11.26 0.28
CA GLN A 165 -11.87 -12.00 0.23
C GLN A 165 -12.52 -11.95 -1.16
N ALA A 166 -12.40 -10.82 -1.87
CA ALA A 166 -12.86 -10.70 -3.24
C ALA A 166 -12.20 -11.75 -4.16
N ALA A 167 -10.88 -11.98 -3.99
CA ALA A 167 -10.15 -12.99 -4.74
C ALA A 167 -10.55 -14.43 -4.35
N VAL A 168 -10.70 -14.71 -3.04
CA VAL A 168 -11.11 -16.04 -2.55
C VAL A 168 -12.50 -16.43 -3.07
N THR A 169 -13.44 -15.49 -3.05
CA THR A 169 -14.82 -15.70 -3.52
C THR A 169 -14.86 -15.99 -5.02
N LYS A 170 -14.09 -15.25 -5.84
CA LYS A 170 -13.94 -15.53 -7.28
C LYS A 170 -13.33 -16.90 -7.56
N LYS A 171 -12.28 -17.30 -6.83
CA LYS A 171 -11.63 -18.63 -6.99
C LYS A 171 -12.60 -19.78 -6.70
N ARG A 172 -13.42 -19.66 -5.65
CA ARG A 172 -14.48 -20.64 -5.33
C ARG A 172 -15.58 -20.70 -6.39
N ALA A 173 -16.01 -19.57 -6.94
CA ALA A 173 -16.99 -19.54 -8.02
C ALA A 173 -16.47 -20.17 -9.32
N ALA A 174 -15.20 -19.93 -9.67
CA ALA A 174 -14.54 -20.52 -10.84
C ALA A 174 -14.36 -22.04 -10.71
N SER A 175 -13.99 -22.55 -9.53
CA SER A 175 -13.86 -24.00 -9.31
C SER A 175 -15.22 -24.71 -9.41
N ARG A 176 -16.28 -24.10 -8.86
CA ARG A 176 -17.65 -24.62 -8.92
C ARG A 176 -18.19 -24.68 -10.36
N LYS A 177 -17.82 -23.74 -11.23
CA LYS A 177 -18.16 -23.77 -12.68
C LYS A 177 -17.40 -24.85 -13.47
N LYS A 178 -16.17 -25.21 -13.08
CA LYS A 178 -15.41 -26.31 -13.72
C LYS A 178 -15.97 -27.70 -13.39
N THR A 179 -16.53 -27.88 -12.20
CA THR A 179 -17.14 -29.16 -11.77
C THR A 179 -18.48 -29.44 -12.46
N ILE A 180 -19.17 -28.42 -12.99
CA ILE A 180 -20.46 -28.53 -13.69
C ILE A 180 -20.26 -28.46 -15.22
N ARG A 181 -19.22 -29.11 -15.75
CA ARG A 181 -19.18 -29.47 -17.18
C ARG A 181 -19.54 -30.95 -17.31
N PRO A 182 -20.68 -31.32 -17.91
CA PRO A 182 -20.99 -32.72 -18.15
C PRO A 182 -19.96 -33.27 -19.14
N LYS A 183 -19.39 -34.44 -18.84
CA LYS A 183 -18.64 -35.22 -19.82
C LYS A 183 -19.59 -35.51 -20.99
N LYS A 184 -19.27 -35.01 -22.18
CA LYS A 184 -19.88 -35.47 -23.43
C LYS A 184 -19.31 -36.84 -23.77
#